data_AF-A0A9E2G3L4-F1
#
_entry.id   AF-A0A9E2G3L4-F1
#
_cell.length_a   1.000
_cell.length_b   1.000
_cell.length_c   1.000
_cell.angle_alpha   90.00
_cell.angle_beta   90.00
_cell.angle_gamma   90.00
#
_symmetry.space_group_name_H-M   'P 1'
#
loop_
_entity.id
_entity.type
_entity.pdbx_description
1 polymer ?
#
loop_
_entity_poly.entity_id
_entity_poly.type
_entity_poly.pdbx_seq_one_letter_code
_entity_poly.pdbx_strand_id
1 'polypeptide(L)'
;FTLFVRRNRRTNWTPIDSKDYIFEKDIYFVPVKVAKGETKFKIREETPVRRTYGITSYRSREIMVLLIKSPELRPDLKKGLEEVLKLWEEIQDLAQQMGTIEGNRRMLREQQDDQARNLKVLGTKGNQDLRSKIEKSLGALSDDLDKLNRRWVELNLQKGEKERRLQMLFKAITFKREDAK
;
A
#
# COMPACT_ATOMS: atom_id res chain seq x y z
N PHE A 1 -7.18 36.39 -41.37
CA PHE A 1 -8.23 36.91 -40.47
C PHE A 1 -8.37 35.95 -39.29
N THR A 2 -8.81 36.43 -38.12
CA THR A 2 -9.05 35.57 -36.95
C THR A 2 -10.53 35.24 -36.87
N LEU A 3 -10.85 33.97 -36.71
CA LEU A 3 -12.22 33.48 -36.58
C LEU A 3 -12.40 32.92 -35.17
N PHE A 4 -13.52 33.24 -34.53
CA PHE A 4 -13.85 32.73 -33.20
C PHE A 4 -14.77 31.52 -33.32
N VAL A 5 -14.30 30.36 -32.87
CA VAL A 5 -15.10 29.14 -32.87
C VAL A 5 -15.71 28.93 -31.49
N ARG A 6 -17.04 28.93 -31.43
CA ARG A 6 -17.81 28.65 -30.20
C ARG A 6 -17.75 27.17 -29.86
N ARG A 7 -17.47 26.84 -28.60
CA ARG A 7 -17.50 25.48 -28.06
C ARG A 7 -18.26 25.46 -26.75
N ASN A 8 -19.00 24.39 -26.52
CA ASN A 8 -19.62 24.13 -25.22
C ASN A 8 -18.56 23.60 -24.26
N ARG A 9 -18.57 24.12 -23.04
CA ARG A 9 -17.73 23.64 -21.96
C ARG A 9 -18.24 22.29 -21.50
N ARG A 10 -17.36 21.29 -21.47
CA ARG A 10 -17.68 19.96 -20.95
C ARG A 10 -17.41 19.95 -19.45
N THR A 11 -18.28 19.30 -18.69
CA THR A 11 -18.16 19.22 -17.23
C THR A 11 -16.81 18.62 -16.83
N ASN A 12 -16.05 19.32 -15.99
CA ASN A 12 -14.70 18.95 -15.51
C ASN A 12 -13.57 18.92 -16.56
N TRP A 13 -13.78 19.47 -17.76
CA TRP A 13 -12.73 19.65 -18.77
C TRP A 13 -12.26 21.10 -18.82
N THR A 14 -10.94 21.29 -18.91
CA THR A 14 -10.29 22.59 -19.05
C THR A 14 -9.40 22.61 -20.30
N PRO A 15 -9.48 23.63 -21.17
CA PRO A 15 -8.58 23.73 -22.32
C PRO A 15 -7.16 24.13 -21.87
N ILE A 16 -6.15 23.38 -22.34
CA ILE A 16 -4.74 23.52 -21.92
C ILE A 16 -4.10 24.80 -22.46
N ASP A 17 -4.45 25.17 -23.71
CA ASP A 17 -3.86 26.32 -24.43
C ASP A 17 -4.83 27.52 -24.45
N SER A 18 -5.43 27.85 -23.30
CA SER A 18 -6.60 28.75 -23.20
C SER A 18 -6.30 30.23 -22.94
N LYS A 19 -5.04 30.67 -22.97
CA LYS A 19 -4.65 32.06 -22.64
C LYS A 19 -5.42 33.13 -23.41
N ASP A 20 -5.73 32.86 -24.68
CA ASP A 20 -6.42 33.80 -25.56
C ASP A 20 -7.92 33.46 -25.73
N TYR A 21 -8.45 32.50 -24.97
CA TYR A 21 -9.82 32.04 -25.10
C TYR A 21 -10.76 32.96 -24.33
N ILE A 22 -11.93 33.24 -24.91
CA ILE A 22 -12.97 34.03 -24.23
C ILE A 22 -13.94 33.05 -23.58
N PHE A 23 -14.16 33.16 -22.27
CA PHE A 23 -15.03 32.25 -21.52
C PHE A 23 -16.34 32.93 -21.12
N GLU A 24 -17.47 32.29 -21.42
CA GLU A 24 -18.81 32.72 -21.00
C GLU A 24 -19.56 31.52 -20.42
N LYS A 25 -19.73 31.44 -19.09
CA LYS A 25 -20.44 30.37 -18.37
C LYS A 25 -20.20 28.95 -18.94
N ASP A 26 -21.10 28.48 -19.80
CA ASP A 26 -21.14 27.14 -20.37
C ASP A 26 -20.49 27.03 -21.76
N ILE A 27 -19.91 28.11 -22.26
CA ILE A 27 -19.25 28.17 -23.56
C ILE A 27 -17.90 28.88 -23.48
N TYR A 28 -17.05 28.60 -24.45
CA TYR A 28 -15.82 29.34 -24.69
C TYR A 28 -15.58 29.53 -26.18
N PHE A 29 -14.89 30.61 -26.53
CA PHE A 29 -14.55 30.96 -27.90
C PHE A 29 -13.04 30.82 -28.11
N VAL A 30 -12.68 30.03 -29.13
CA VAL A 30 -11.29 29.77 -29.51
C VAL A 30 -10.91 30.70 -30.66
N PRO A 31 -9.89 31.57 -30.50
CA PRO A 31 -9.38 32.35 -31.62
C PRO A 31 -8.55 31.45 -32.54
N VAL A 32 -9.00 31.28 -33.78
CA VAL A 32 -8.29 30.51 -34.81
C VAL A 32 -7.80 31.47 -35.89
N LYS A 33 -6.48 31.52 -36.09
CA LYS A 33 -5.88 32.19 -37.26
C LYS A 33 -6.03 31.26 -38.46
N VAL A 34 -6.81 31.66 -39.46
CA VAL A 34 -7.11 30.82 -40.62
C VAL A 34 -6.18 31.19 -41.77
N ALA A 35 -5.36 30.24 -42.23
CA ALA A 35 -4.62 30.34 -43.49
C ALA A 35 -5.52 29.96 -44.68
N LYS A 36 -5.19 30.44 -45.89
CA LYS A 36 -6.01 30.23 -47.10
C LYS A 36 -6.06 28.72 -47.43
N GLY A 37 -7.25 28.11 -47.35
CA GLY A 37 -7.48 26.68 -47.62
C GLY A 37 -7.48 25.77 -46.40
N GLU A 38 -7.24 26.31 -45.20
CA GLU A 38 -7.20 25.52 -43.96
C GLU A 38 -8.60 25.38 -43.35
N THR A 39 -9.05 24.14 -43.11
CA THR A 39 -10.42 23.82 -42.66
C THR A 39 -10.47 23.04 -41.34
N LYS A 40 -9.31 22.69 -40.77
CA LYS A 40 -9.20 21.87 -39.55
C LYS A 40 -8.33 22.58 -38.53
N PHE A 41 -8.74 22.55 -37.27
CA PHE A 41 -7.96 23.02 -36.13
C PHE A 41 -8.09 22.02 -34.98
N LYS A 42 -7.10 22.01 -34.06
CA LYS A 42 -7.07 21.09 -32.92
C LYS A 42 -7.19 21.88 -31.62
N ILE A 43 -8.02 21.39 -30.71
CA ILE A 43 -8.13 21.86 -29.33
C ILE A 43 -7.67 20.70 -28.43
N ARG A 44 -6.87 21.01 -27.39
CA ARG A 44 -6.58 20.08 -26.30
C ARG A 44 -7.33 20.49 -25.04
N GLU A 45 -8.16 19.59 -24.53
CA GLU A 45 -8.84 19.71 -23.25
C GLU A 45 -8.28 18.63 -22.31
N GLU A 46 -8.20 18.92 -21.01
CA GLU A 46 -7.81 17.96 -19.98
C GLU A 46 -8.84 17.87 -18.85
N THR A 47 -8.92 16.70 -18.24
CA THR A 47 -9.64 16.49 -16.97
C THR A 47 -8.63 16.01 -15.93
N PRO A 48 -8.45 16.72 -14.81
CA PRO A 48 -7.62 16.25 -13.72
C PRO A 48 -8.31 15.06 -13.03
N VAL A 49 -7.72 13.87 -13.15
CA VAL A 49 -8.18 12.68 -12.42
C VAL A 49 -7.53 12.67 -11.04
N ARG A 50 -8.31 12.96 -10.00
CA ARG A 50 -7.87 12.78 -8.61
C ARG A 50 -8.09 11.32 -8.22
N ARG A 51 -7.02 10.63 -7.82
CA ARG A 51 -7.08 9.27 -7.26
C ARG A 51 -6.52 9.30 -5.84
N THR A 52 -7.26 8.71 -4.91
CA THR A 52 -6.82 8.53 -3.53
C THR A 52 -6.37 7.09 -3.35
N TYR A 53 -5.16 6.90 -2.84
CA TYR A 53 -4.63 5.58 -2.51
C TYR A 53 -4.33 5.50 -1.01
N GLY A 54 -4.60 4.34 -0.43
CA GLY A 54 -4.17 4.06 0.94
C GLY A 54 -2.64 4.02 1.01
N ILE A 55 -2.06 4.65 2.02
CA ILE A 55 -0.61 4.79 2.20
C ILE A 55 0.14 3.45 2.13
N THR A 56 -0.48 2.39 2.63
CA THR A 56 0.07 1.03 2.69
C THR A 56 -0.21 0.18 1.45
N SER A 57 -0.86 0.75 0.41
CA SER A 57 -1.19 0.01 -0.80
C SER A 57 0.01 -0.16 -1.73
N TYR A 58 0.02 -1.25 -2.48
CA TYR A 58 1.07 -1.52 -3.50
C TYR A 58 1.22 -0.35 -4.49
N ARG A 59 0.10 0.21 -4.96
CA ARG A 59 0.13 1.38 -5.87
C ARG A 59 0.76 2.61 -5.23
N SER A 60 0.56 2.83 -3.92
CA SER A 60 1.23 3.92 -3.21
C SER A 60 2.74 3.73 -3.16
N ARG A 61 3.22 2.49 -3.02
CA ARG A 61 4.65 2.17 -3.11
C ARG A 61 5.22 2.52 -4.48
N GLU A 62 4.56 2.10 -5.55
CA GLU A 62 5.00 2.42 -6.92
C GLU A 62 5.07 3.93 -7.17
N ILE A 63 4.03 4.65 -6.72
CA ILE A 63 3.98 6.11 -6.82
C ILE A 63 5.12 6.77 -6.02
N MET A 64 5.41 6.30 -4.80
CA MET A 64 6.53 6.80 -3.99
C MET A 64 7.88 6.54 -4.66
N VAL A 65 8.10 5.36 -5.23
CA VAL A 65 9.32 5.04 -5.99
C VAL A 65 9.47 5.95 -7.21
N LEU A 66 8.38 6.23 -7.93
CA LEU A 66 8.39 7.15 -9.07
C LEU A 66 8.70 8.59 -8.62
N LEU A 67 8.11 9.04 -7.51
CA LEU A 67 8.37 10.37 -6.93
C LEU A 67 9.84 10.52 -6.54
N ILE A 68 10.44 9.54 -5.86
CA ILE A 68 11.86 9.55 -5.45
C ILE A 68 12.81 9.65 -6.65
N LYS A 69 12.42 9.07 -7.79
CA LYS A 69 13.18 9.14 -9.06
C LYS A 69 12.98 10.45 -9.82
N SER A 70 12.02 11.28 -9.43
CA SER A 70 11.78 12.56 -10.09
C SER A 70 12.92 13.55 -9.79
N PRO A 71 13.53 14.18 -10.81
CA PRO A 71 14.62 15.14 -10.63
C PRO A 71 14.18 16.44 -9.94
N GLU A 72 12.88 16.74 -9.95
CA GLU A 72 12.31 17.97 -9.35
C GLU A 72 11.95 17.80 -7.86
N LEU A 73 12.18 16.61 -7.29
CA LEU A 73 11.83 16.35 -5.90
C LEU A 73 12.86 17.00 -4.95
N ARG A 74 12.36 17.76 -3.96
CA ARG A 74 13.22 18.33 -2.92
C ARG A 74 14.02 17.24 -2.18
N PRO A 75 15.31 17.47 -1.86
CA PRO A 75 16.16 16.46 -1.23
C PRO A 75 15.66 15.96 0.13
N ASP A 76 15.05 16.84 0.93
CA ASP A 76 14.48 16.51 2.23
C ASP A 76 13.24 15.61 2.10
N LEU A 77 12.37 15.91 1.14
CA LEU A 77 11.20 15.09 0.81
C LEU A 77 11.61 13.73 0.25
N LYS A 78 12.66 13.69 -0.57
CA LYS A 78 13.22 12.45 -1.10
C LYS A 78 13.68 11.53 0.04
N LYS A 79 14.47 12.05 0.97
CA LYS A 79 14.95 11.29 2.13
C LYS A 79 13.81 10.78 3.00
N GLY A 80 12.78 11.61 3.24
CA GLY A 80 11.59 11.20 3.99
C GLY A 80 10.83 10.05 3.32
N LEU A 81 10.66 10.11 2.00
CA LEU A 81 10.00 9.05 1.23
C LEU A 81 10.83 7.76 1.18
N GLU A 82 12.16 7.85 1.10
CA GLU A 82 13.06 6.69 1.18
C GLU A 82 12.95 5.99 2.54
N GLU A 83 12.90 6.76 3.64
CA GLU A 83 12.70 6.19 4.99
C GLU A 83 11.33 5.52 5.15
N VAL A 84 10.29 6.13 4.59
CA VAL A 84 8.93 5.58 4.54
C VAL A 84 8.91 4.24 3.79
N LEU A 85 9.54 4.16 2.62
CA LEU A 85 9.60 2.93 1.83
C LEU A 85 10.32 1.82 2.59
N LYS A 86 11.45 2.14 3.22
CA LYS A 86 12.21 1.19 4.03
C LYS A 86 11.38 0.64 5.18
N LEU A 87 10.70 1.49 5.95
CA LEU A 87 9.85 1.03 7.04
C LEU A 87 8.70 0.17 6.56
N TRP A 88 8.13 0.48 5.40
CA TRP A 88 7.07 -0.32 4.82
C TRP A 88 7.56 -1.72 4.43
N GLU A 89 8.75 -1.84 3.84
CA GLU A 89 9.39 -3.13 3.55
C GLU A 89 9.63 -3.94 4.84
N GLU A 90 10.20 -3.31 5.88
CA GLU A 90 10.40 -3.96 7.16
C GLU A 90 9.09 -4.45 7.81
N ILE A 91 7.99 -3.70 7.66
CA ILE A 91 6.65 -4.12 8.13
C ILE A 91 6.14 -5.33 7.35
N GLN A 92 6.35 -5.37 6.03
CA GLN A 92 5.95 -6.51 5.19
C GLN A 92 6.74 -7.77 5.56
N ASP A 93 8.05 -7.66 5.77
CA ASP A 93 8.89 -8.78 6.19
C ASP A 93 8.44 -9.35 7.54
N LEU A 94 8.12 -8.48 8.50
CA LEU A 94 7.56 -8.90 9.78
C LEU A 94 6.21 -9.60 9.62
N ALA A 95 5.33 -9.06 8.77
CA ALA A 95 4.03 -9.68 8.49
C ALA A 95 4.17 -11.07 7.85
N GLN A 96 5.14 -11.25 6.95
CA GLN A 96 5.44 -12.55 6.35
C GLN A 96 5.95 -13.55 7.40
N GLN A 97 6.90 -13.14 8.25
CA GLN A 97 7.41 -13.98 9.34
C GLN A 97 6.29 -14.41 10.31
N MET A 98 5.41 -13.49 10.68
CA MET A 98 4.24 -13.78 11.51
C MET A 98 3.29 -14.78 10.83
N GLY A 99 3.10 -14.66 9.51
CA GLY A 99 2.30 -15.62 8.73
C GLY A 99 2.88 -17.04 8.77
N THR A 100 4.19 -17.18 8.62
CA THR A 100 4.89 -18.47 8.75
C THR A 100 4.72 -19.06 10.15
N ILE A 101 4.88 -18.26 11.20
CA ILE A 101 4.68 -18.71 12.58
C ILE A 101 3.25 -19.20 12.80
N GLU A 102 2.25 -18.46 12.30
CA GLU A 102 0.84 -18.86 12.44
C GLU A 102 0.55 -20.18 11.72
N GLY A 103 1.16 -20.40 10.54
CA GLY A 103 1.11 -21.69 9.84
C GLY A 103 1.71 -22.82 10.68
N ASN A 104 2.89 -22.62 11.25
CA ASN A 104 3.54 -23.60 12.11
C ASN A 104 2.73 -23.90 13.37
N ARG A 105 2.13 -22.88 14.01
CA ARG A 105 1.25 -23.05 15.18
C ARG A 105 0.05 -23.92 14.85
N ARG A 106 -0.57 -23.72 13.68
CA ARG A 106 -1.70 -24.55 13.23
C ARG A 106 -1.29 -26.01 13.09
N MET A 107 -0.18 -26.27 12.42
CA MET A 107 0.35 -27.63 12.24
C MET A 107 0.65 -28.32 13.58
N LEU A 108 1.29 -27.63 14.53
CA LEU A 108 1.60 -28.21 15.84
C LEU A 108 0.33 -28.48 16.67
N ARG A 109 -0.70 -27.63 16.57
CA ARG A 109 -2.00 -27.87 17.21
C ARG A 109 -2.71 -29.10 16.64
N GLU A 110 -2.69 -29.26 15.32
CA GLU A 110 -3.25 -30.46 14.67
C GLU A 110 -2.55 -31.73 15.16
N GLN A 111 -1.21 -31.72 15.26
CA GLN A 111 -0.44 -32.82 15.82
C GLN A 111 -0.76 -33.08 17.30
N GLN A 112 -0.94 -32.01 18.09
CA GLN A 112 -1.31 -32.12 19.50
C GLN A 112 -2.69 -32.78 19.66
N ASP A 113 -3.67 -32.38 18.83
CA ASP A 113 -5.00 -32.97 18.82
C ASP A 113 -4.98 -34.45 18.40
N ASP A 114 -4.18 -34.81 17.40
CA ASP A 114 -3.98 -36.20 16.99
C ASP A 114 -3.38 -37.05 18.12
N GLN A 115 -2.34 -36.54 18.78
CA GLN A 115 -1.71 -37.23 19.91
C GLN A 115 -2.66 -37.36 21.10
N ALA A 116 -3.45 -36.34 21.41
CA ALA A 116 -4.47 -36.39 22.45
C ALA A 116 -5.58 -37.42 22.12
N ARG A 117 -6.02 -37.50 20.86
CA ARG A 117 -6.93 -38.55 20.39
C ARG A 117 -6.34 -39.94 20.56
N ASN A 118 -5.10 -40.14 20.15
CA ASN A 118 -4.39 -41.42 20.28
C ASN A 118 -4.26 -41.82 21.76
N LEU A 119 -3.93 -40.88 22.64
CA LEU A 119 -3.86 -41.12 24.08
C LEU A 119 -5.21 -41.59 24.65
N LYS A 120 -6.31 -40.97 24.19
CA LYS A 120 -7.67 -41.33 24.58
C LYS A 120 -8.04 -42.75 24.12
N VAL A 121 -7.67 -43.12 22.89
CA VAL A 121 -7.89 -44.47 22.35
C VAL A 121 -7.07 -45.52 23.11
N LEU A 122 -5.81 -45.20 23.46
CA LEU A 122 -4.93 -46.10 24.20
C LEU A 122 -5.48 -46.42 25.60
N GLY A 123 -6.19 -45.47 26.21
CA GLY A 123 -6.85 -45.64 27.50
C GLY A 123 -5.87 -45.91 28.66
N THR A 124 -6.39 -46.42 29.78
CA THR A 124 -5.61 -46.75 30.99
C THR A 124 -5.08 -48.17 31.01
N LYS A 125 -5.61 -49.06 30.15
CA LYS A 125 -5.20 -50.46 30.03
C LYS A 125 -4.27 -50.73 28.84
N GLY A 126 -3.95 -49.70 28.05
CA GLY A 126 -3.03 -49.79 26.92
C GLY A 126 -1.56 -49.89 27.34
N ASN A 127 -0.68 -50.00 26.35
CA ASN A 127 0.77 -50.09 26.55
C ASN A 127 1.31 -48.83 27.25
N GLN A 128 1.81 -48.98 28.48
CA GLN A 128 2.31 -47.87 29.30
C GLN A 128 3.52 -47.14 28.69
N ASP A 129 4.40 -47.85 27.97
CA ASP A 129 5.55 -47.23 27.29
C ASP A 129 5.08 -46.31 26.15
N LEU A 130 4.14 -46.77 25.32
CA LEU A 130 3.54 -45.96 24.26
C LEU A 130 2.81 -44.74 24.85
N ARG A 131 2.11 -44.92 25.96
CA ARG A 131 1.44 -43.83 26.67
C ARG A 131 2.42 -42.76 27.13
N SER A 132 3.49 -43.17 27.81
CA SER A 132 4.54 -42.27 28.30
C SER A 132 5.21 -41.50 27.15
N LYS A 133 5.46 -42.15 26.00
CA LYS A 133 6.00 -41.49 24.81
C LYS A 133 5.05 -40.43 24.24
N ILE A 134 3.75 -40.72 24.17
CA ILE A 134 2.74 -39.76 23.71
C ILE A 134 2.62 -38.57 24.68
N GLU A 135 2.58 -38.82 25.99
CA GLU A 135 2.53 -37.76 27.01
C GLU A 135 3.78 -36.86 26.94
N LYS A 136 4.98 -37.45 26.78
CA LYS A 136 6.21 -36.70 26.58
C LYS A 136 6.19 -35.86 25.29
N SER A 137 5.68 -36.42 24.20
CA SER A 137 5.55 -35.70 22.93
C SER A 137 4.55 -34.54 23.03
N LEU A 138 3.43 -34.72 23.72
CA LEU A 138 2.46 -33.65 23.99
C LEU A 138 3.09 -32.51 24.80
N GLY A 139 3.93 -32.83 25.78
CA GLY A 139 4.72 -31.84 26.52
C GLY A 139 5.65 -31.04 25.61
N ALA A 140 6.41 -31.72 24.75
CA ALA A 140 7.32 -31.07 23.80
C ALA A 140 6.57 -30.17 22.79
N LEU A 141 5.43 -30.63 22.26
CA LEU A 141 4.57 -29.82 21.39
C LEU A 141 4.06 -28.57 22.09
N SER A 142 3.69 -28.66 23.37
CA SER A 142 3.26 -27.51 24.17
C SER A 142 4.39 -26.50 24.34
N ASP A 143 5.60 -26.96 24.66
CA ASP A 143 6.77 -26.08 24.81
C ASP A 143 7.10 -25.34 23.51
N ASP A 144 7.00 -26.03 22.37
CA ASP A 144 7.26 -25.43 21.05
C ASP A 144 6.17 -24.44 20.64
N LEU A 145 4.90 -24.72 20.95
CA LEU A 145 3.80 -23.76 20.78
C LEU A 145 4.02 -22.49 21.61
N ASP A 146 4.49 -22.62 22.85
CA ASP A 146 4.79 -21.48 23.71
C ASP A 146 5.96 -20.63 23.18
N LYS A 147 7.02 -21.26 22.67
CA LYS A 147 8.13 -20.55 22.00
C LYS A 147 7.63 -19.77 20.78
N LEU A 148 6.83 -20.41 19.92
CA LEU A 148 6.25 -19.75 18.76
C LEU A 148 5.34 -18.59 19.15
N ASN A 149 4.55 -18.74 20.22
CA ASN A 149 3.68 -17.68 20.71
C ASN A 149 4.47 -16.48 21.24
N ARG A 150 5.54 -16.71 22.02
CA ARG A 150 6.44 -15.63 22.48
C ARG A 150 7.06 -14.89 21.30
N ARG A 151 7.56 -15.63 20.31
CA ARG A 151 8.15 -15.02 19.10
C ARG A 151 7.13 -14.23 18.30
N TRP A 152 5.90 -14.73 18.16
CA TRP A 152 4.82 -14.02 17.49
C TRP A 152 4.50 -12.69 18.17
N VAL A 153 4.41 -12.68 19.51
CA VAL A 153 4.18 -11.45 20.29
C VAL A 153 5.32 -10.45 20.10
N GLU A 154 6.57 -10.90 20.15
CA GLU A 154 7.74 -10.05 19.91
C GLU A 154 7.69 -9.38 18.53
N LEU A 155 7.44 -10.16 17.48
CA LEU A 155 7.32 -9.63 16.11
C LEU A 155 6.13 -8.67 15.97
N ASN A 156 5.01 -8.95 16.64
CA ASN A 156 3.84 -8.07 16.63
C ASN A 156 4.14 -6.71 17.31
N LEU A 157 4.90 -6.71 18.40
CA LEU A 157 5.36 -5.48 19.04
C LEU A 157 6.27 -4.68 18.12
N GLN A 158 7.28 -5.32 17.52
CA GLN A 158 8.20 -4.69 16.56
C GLN A 158 7.44 -4.10 15.37
N LYS A 159 6.44 -4.83 14.85
CA LYS A 159 5.58 -4.35 13.76
C LYS A 159 4.80 -3.11 14.18
N GLY A 160 4.18 -3.13 15.35
CA GLY A 160 3.43 -1.99 15.89
C GLY A 160 4.30 -0.74 16.10
N GLU A 161 5.54 -0.89 16.55
CA GLU A 161 6.49 0.21 16.67
C GLU A 161 6.83 0.84 15.31
N LYS A 162 7.09 0.01 14.30
CA LYS A 162 7.37 0.47 12.94
C LYS A 162 6.17 1.15 12.30
N GLU A 163 4.96 0.63 12.50
CA GLU A 163 3.72 1.25 12.01
C GLU A 163 3.50 2.63 12.64
N ARG A 164 3.77 2.80 13.95
CA ARG A 164 3.72 4.12 14.59
C ARG A 164 4.76 5.07 14.02
N ARG A 165 5.99 4.59 13.81
CA ARG A 165 7.06 5.39 13.19
C ARG A 165 6.69 5.83 11.77
N LEU A 166 6.10 4.93 10.98
CA LEU A 166 5.60 5.22 9.65
C LEU A 166 4.55 6.34 9.69
N GLN A 167 3.57 6.25 10.61
CA GLN A 167 2.55 7.29 10.79
C GLN A 167 3.16 8.66 11.17
N MET A 168 4.18 8.68 12.03
CA MET A 168 4.87 9.92 12.40
C MET A 168 5.60 10.56 11.21
N LEU A 169 6.30 9.76 10.40
CA LEU A 169 6.97 10.26 9.19
C LEU A 169 5.97 10.83 8.19
N PHE A 170 4.83 10.17 7.98
CA PHE A 170 3.79 10.70 7.09
C PHE A 170 3.20 12.02 7.58
N LYS A 171 3.06 12.22 8.90
CA LYS A 171 2.62 13.50 9.45
C LYS A 171 3.67 14.60 9.30
N ALA A 172 4.96 14.23 9.31
CA ALA A 172 6.07 15.17 9.12
C ALA A 172 6.26 15.57 7.64
N ILE A 173 5.88 14.70 6.71
CA ILE A 173 5.99 14.97 5.27
C ILE A 173 4.87 15.94 4.84
N THR A 174 5.24 17.20 4.61
CA THR A 174 4.37 18.20 3.99
C THR A 174 4.58 18.26 2.48
N PHE A 175 3.58 17.81 1.72
CA PHE A 175 3.48 18.07 0.28
C PHE A 175 2.90 19.47 0.03
N LYS A 176 3.62 20.53 0.40
CA LYS A 176 3.28 21.86 -0.11
C LYS A 176 3.78 21.95 -1.54
N ARG A 177 2.85 22.05 -2.49
CA ARG A 177 3.16 22.53 -3.84
C ARG A 177 3.50 24.01 -3.65
N GLU A 178 4.73 24.42 -3.95
CA GLU A 178 4.96 25.85 -4.18
C GLU A 178 4.06 26.22 -5.36
N ASP A 179 3.14 27.15 -5.13
CA ASP A 179 2.31 27.70 -6.19
C ASP A 179 3.26 28.20 -7.28
N ALA A 180 3.24 27.51 -8.42
CA ALA A 180 3.95 27.94 -9.61
C ALA A 180 3.41 29.33 -9.96
N LYS A 181 4.22 30.36 -9.71
CA LYS A 181 3.99 31.72 -10.18
C LYS A 181 4.08 31.76 -11.70
#